data_AF-A0A916AAY1-F1
#
_entry.id   AF-A0A916AAY1-F1
#
_cell.length_a   1.000
_cell.length_b   1.000
_cell.length_c   1.000
_cell.angle_alpha   90.00
_cell.angle_beta   90.00
_cell.angle_gamma   90.00
#
_symmetry.space_group_name_H-M   'P 1'
#
loop_
_entity.id
_entity.type
_entity.pdbx_description
1 polymer ?
#
loop_
_entity_poly.entity_id
_entity_poly.type
_entity_poly.pdbx_seq_one_letter_code
_entity_poly.pdbx_strand_id
1 'polypeptide(L)'
;MQPAPVIDESLPAPGPVAVDGLQAPVDLVAMPSGSEPQQDEPLQVEPSRPGRPPPGADRLPTLTEVIEFGPDAVALPTAHELLSSAVAVPAVDEAALVQRVLAELGPRIDAMLEARLREALAPALARAADGLIRDARAELLPALGEIVGEAVSRALEVPPR
;
A
#
# COMPACT_ATOMS: atom_id res chain seq x y z
N MET A 1 -11.68 58.51 20.65
CA MET A 1 -12.49 57.36 21.09
C MET A 1 -13.40 56.96 19.94
N GLN A 2 -13.02 55.94 19.18
CA GLN A 2 -13.87 55.25 18.19
C GLN A 2 -14.15 53.84 18.73
N PRO A 3 -15.40 53.35 18.73
CA PRO A 3 -15.67 51.95 19.02
C PRO A 3 -15.40 51.08 17.78
N ALA A 4 -14.72 49.96 18.00
CA ALA A 4 -14.46 48.92 17.00
C ALA A 4 -15.75 48.14 16.64
N PRO A 5 -15.85 47.60 15.42
CA PRO A 5 -17.06 46.88 14.98
C PRO A 5 -17.18 45.49 15.63
N VAL A 6 -18.41 45.18 16.01
CA VAL A 6 -18.88 43.87 16.48
C VAL A 6 -18.92 42.92 15.28
N ILE A 7 -18.12 41.86 15.31
CA ILE A 7 -18.18 40.76 14.35
C ILE A 7 -19.25 39.79 14.83
N ASP A 8 -20.31 39.65 14.04
CA ASP A 8 -21.40 38.70 14.22
C ASP A 8 -20.95 37.32 13.70
N GLU A 9 -20.54 36.45 14.62
CA GLU A 9 -20.06 35.10 14.33
C GLU A 9 -21.22 34.09 14.39
N SER A 10 -22.13 34.19 13.42
CA SER A 10 -23.23 33.23 13.24
C SER A 10 -22.75 32.01 12.43
N LEU A 11 -22.17 31.03 13.13
CA LEU A 11 -21.87 29.71 12.56
C LEU A 11 -23.16 28.85 12.51
N PRO A 12 -23.54 28.26 11.35
CA PRO A 12 -24.60 27.28 11.31
C PRO A 12 -24.11 25.90 11.81
N ALA A 13 -24.92 25.27 12.66
CA ALA A 13 -24.67 23.93 13.20
C ALA A 13 -24.69 22.84 12.11
N PRO A 14 -23.85 21.79 12.20
CA PRO A 14 -23.91 20.64 11.31
C PRO A 14 -25.12 19.75 11.67
N GLY A 15 -26.04 19.58 10.72
CA GLY A 15 -27.17 18.66 10.85
C GLY A 15 -26.74 17.18 10.82
N PRO A 16 -27.57 16.26 11.36
CA PRO A 16 -27.26 14.84 11.39
C PRO A 16 -27.44 14.19 10.01
N VAL A 17 -26.40 13.49 9.55
CA VAL A 17 -26.45 12.67 8.33
C VAL A 17 -27.15 11.35 8.67
N ALA A 18 -28.27 11.08 7.99
CA ALA A 18 -29.02 9.84 8.08
C ALA A 18 -28.22 8.67 7.49
N VAL A 19 -28.08 7.59 8.25
CA VAL A 19 -27.51 6.32 7.81
C VAL A 19 -28.70 5.44 7.39
N ASP A 20 -28.82 5.15 6.11
CA ASP A 20 -29.88 4.32 5.54
C ASP A 20 -29.26 3.18 4.73
N GLY A 21 -29.91 2.01 4.75
CA GLY A 21 -29.75 1.00 3.69
C GLY A 21 -28.93 -0.26 4.00
N LEU A 22 -29.52 -1.14 4.80
CA LEU A 22 -29.36 -2.61 4.77
C LEU A 22 -29.31 -3.21 3.34
N GLN A 23 -28.39 -4.15 3.05
CA GLN A 23 -28.70 -5.57 2.71
C GLN A 23 -27.52 -6.35 2.07
N ALA A 24 -27.21 -7.50 2.67
CA ALA A 24 -26.52 -8.63 2.07
C ALA A 24 -27.54 -9.61 1.44
N PRO A 25 -27.08 -10.56 0.61
CA PRO A 25 -27.43 -11.96 0.90
C PRO A 25 -26.24 -12.91 0.78
N VAL A 26 -26.13 -13.82 1.74
CA VAL A 26 -25.22 -14.98 1.74
C VAL A 26 -26.07 -16.20 1.46
N ASP A 27 -25.89 -16.84 0.30
CA ASP A 27 -26.61 -18.07 -0.05
C ASP A 27 -25.97 -19.28 0.64
N LEU A 28 -26.81 -19.98 1.39
CA LEU A 28 -26.55 -21.15 2.19
C LEU A 28 -26.86 -22.40 1.35
N VAL A 29 -25.85 -23.16 0.92
CA VAL A 29 -26.06 -24.47 0.29
C VAL A 29 -25.78 -25.59 1.30
N ALA A 30 -26.82 -26.41 1.45
CA ALA A 30 -27.00 -27.48 2.40
C ALA A 30 -26.18 -28.75 2.11
N MET A 31 -25.82 -29.44 3.18
CA MET A 31 -25.38 -30.84 3.21
C MET A 31 -26.51 -31.80 2.83
N PRO A 32 -26.18 -33.04 2.39
CA PRO A 32 -26.96 -34.19 2.82
C PRO A 32 -26.12 -35.25 3.54
N SER A 33 -26.73 -35.80 4.59
CA SER A 33 -26.27 -36.90 5.44
C SER A 33 -26.21 -38.26 4.73
N GLY A 34 -25.30 -39.11 5.22
CA GLY A 34 -25.66 -40.45 5.69
C GLY A 34 -25.16 -41.62 4.86
N SER A 35 -24.23 -42.41 5.43
CA SER A 35 -24.32 -43.88 5.66
C SER A 35 -22.93 -44.51 5.81
N GLU A 36 -22.59 -44.90 7.04
CA GLU A 36 -21.60 -45.96 7.39
C GLU A 36 -22.16 -47.35 6.98
N PRO A 37 -21.38 -48.46 6.82
CA PRO A 37 -20.36 -48.93 7.78
C PRO A 37 -19.15 -49.77 7.27
N GLN A 38 -18.10 -49.84 8.12
CA GLN A 38 -17.33 -51.03 8.55
C GLN A 38 -16.64 -51.98 7.53
N GLN A 39 -15.32 -52.13 7.67
CA GLN A 39 -14.51 -53.37 7.56
C GLN A 39 -13.01 -53.02 7.71
N ASP A 40 -12.39 -53.34 8.84
CA ASP A 40 -11.60 -54.56 9.12
C ASP A 40 -10.30 -54.69 8.30
N GLU A 41 -9.21 -54.26 8.95
CA GLU A 41 -7.89 -54.91 9.04
C GLU A 41 -7.00 -55.09 7.77
N PRO A 42 -5.69 -55.36 7.96
CA PRO A 42 -4.59 -54.63 7.36
C PRO A 42 -3.99 -55.43 6.19
N LEU A 43 -2.92 -54.89 5.57
CA LEU A 43 -2.07 -55.42 4.48
C LEU A 43 -2.01 -54.32 3.40
N GLN A 44 -0.92 -53.62 3.12
CA GLN A 44 0.49 -53.99 3.10
C GLN A 44 1.33 -52.72 3.27
N VAL A 45 2.35 -52.80 4.10
CA VAL A 45 3.43 -51.83 4.16
C VAL A 45 4.44 -52.19 3.05
N GLU A 46 4.89 -51.13 2.35
CA GLU A 46 6.01 -51.01 1.40
C GLU A 46 5.81 -51.43 -0.09
N PRO A 47 6.40 -50.70 -1.06
CA PRO A 47 7.70 -50.03 -0.95
C PRO A 47 7.80 -48.57 -1.43
N SER A 48 8.56 -47.78 -0.66
CA SER A 48 9.56 -46.81 -1.10
C SER A 48 9.29 -45.92 -2.34
N ARG A 49 9.06 -44.61 -2.09
CA ARG A 49 9.72 -43.56 -2.87
C ARG A 49 10.40 -42.56 -1.91
N PRO A 50 11.69 -42.24 -2.12
CA PRO A 50 12.42 -41.30 -1.28
C PRO A 50 11.84 -39.90 -1.50
N GLY A 51 11.18 -39.37 -0.47
CA GLY A 51 10.72 -37.99 -0.43
C GLY A 51 11.92 -37.05 -0.47
N ARG A 52 12.05 -36.30 -1.57
CA ARG A 52 12.99 -35.19 -1.70
C ARG A 52 12.75 -34.19 -0.55
N PRO A 53 13.73 -33.85 0.29
CA PRO A 53 13.54 -32.82 1.30
C PRO A 53 13.35 -31.44 0.64
N PRO A 54 12.57 -30.54 1.26
CA PRO A 54 12.33 -29.20 0.73
C PRO A 54 13.63 -28.36 0.74
N PRO A 55 13.91 -27.56 -0.32
CA PRO A 55 15.04 -26.64 -0.31
C PRO A 55 14.72 -25.46 0.62
N GLY A 56 15.49 -25.30 1.69
CA GLY A 56 15.35 -24.18 2.62
C GLY A 56 15.65 -24.48 4.08
N ALA A 57 15.88 -25.74 4.47
CA ALA A 57 16.35 -26.09 5.82
C ALA A 57 17.85 -25.79 6.04
N ASP A 58 18.42 -24.91 5.21
CA ASP A 58 19.83 -24.55 5.21
C ASP A 58 19.95 -23.10 5.69
N ARG A 59 20.68 -22.91 6.80
CA ARG A 59 21.00 -21.64 7.50
C ARG A 59 20.08 -21.21 8.64
N LEU A 60 19.79 -22.12 9.57
CA LEU A 60 19.92 -21.73 10.97
C LEU A 60 21.35 -22.09 11.39
N PRO A 61 22.18 -21.16 11.92
CA PRO A 61 23.45 -21.53 12.50
C PRO A 61 23.16 -22.37 13.75
N THR A 62 23.34 -23.69 13.64
CA THR A 62 23.37 -24.55 14.82
C THR A 62 24.72 -24.35 15.49
N LEU A 63 24.70 -23.87 16.74
CA LEU A 63 25.90 -23.83 17.59
C LEU A 63 26.29 -25.27 17.92
N THR A 64 27.11 -25.89 17.07
CA THR A 64 27.64 -27.25 17.26
C THR A 64 29.13 -27.25 17.54
N GLU A 65 29.66 -26.20 18.15
CA GLU A 65 31.01 -26.24 18.72
C GLU A 65 30.96 -26.85 20.13
N VAL A 66 31.42 -28.10 20.23
CA VAL A 66 31.75 -28.73 21.51
C VAL A 66 33.22 -28.43 21.75
N ILE A 67 33.51 -27.54 22.69
CA ILE A 67 34.89 -27.26 23.12
C ILE A 67 35.34 -28.43 23.98
N GLU A 68 36.23 -29.28 23.45
CA GLU A 68 36.97 -30.25 24.27
C GLU A 68 38.01 -29.50 25.10
N PHE A 69 37.74 -29.34 26.40
CA PHE A 69 38.72 -28.83 27.34
C PHE A 69 39.76 -29.93 27.62
N GLY A 70 40.97 -29.77 27.07
CA GLY A 70 42.11 -30.58 27.44
C GLY A 70 42.46 -30.40 28.93
N PRO A 71 43.16 -31.38 29.57
CA PRO A 71 43.41 -31.39 31.01
C PRO A 71 44.47 -30.40 31.49
N ASP A 72 44.72 -29.32 30.74
CA ASP A 72 45.41 -28.16 31.30
C ASP A 72 44.35 -27.27 31.93
N ALA A 73 44.35 -27.21 33.26
CA ALA A 73 43.42 -26.46 34.06
C ALA A 73 43.56 -24.94 33.80
N VAL A 74 42.96 -24.49 32.70
CA VAL A 74 42.47 -23.12 32.59
C VAL A 74 41.36 -23.03 33.63
N ALA A 75 41.54 -22.18 34.65
CA ALA A 75 40.52 -21.92 35.65
C ALA A 75 39.18 -21.68 34.93
N LEU A 76 38.24 -22.61 35.10
CA LEU A 76 36.91 -22.45 34.53
C LEU A 76 36.35 -21.15 35.09
N PRO A 77 35.92 -20.21 34.22
CA PRO A 77 35.35 -18.96 34.70
C PRO A 77 34.21 -19.33 35.63
N THR A 78 34.25 -18.78 36.83
CA THR A 78 33.22 -19.03 37.84
C THR A 78 31.88 -18.58 37.27
N ALA A 79 30.77 -19.18 37.71
CA ALA A 79 29.43 -18.76 37.27
C ALA A 79 29.23 -17.23 37.43
N HIS A 80 29.91 -16.63 38.42
CA HIS A 80 29.98 -15.19 38.62
C HIS A 80 30.69 -14.43 37.49
N GLU A 81 31.81 -14.92 36.97
CA GLU A 81 32.51 -14.32 35.82
C GLU A 81 31.71 -14.47 34.52
N LEU A 82 31.01 -15.58 34.32
CA LEU A 82 30.11 -15.75 33.17
C LEU A 82 28.89 -14.83 33.25
N LEU A 83 28.33 -14.62 34.45
CA LEU A 83 27.25 -13.66 34.70
C LEU A 83 27.73 -12.20 34.60
N SER A 84 28.98 -11.92 34.99
CA SER A 84 29.57 -10.58 34.90
C SER A 84 30.06 -10.25 33.47
N SER A 85 30.33 -11.27 32.66
CA SER A 85 30.68 -11.16 31.23
C SER A 85 29.47 -11.35 30.30
N ALA A 86 28.29 -11.66 30.85
CA ALA A 86 27.03 -11.55 30.14
C ALA A 86 26.84 -10.07 29.77
N VAL A 87 27.37 -9.71 28.60
CA VAL A 87 27.13 -8.45 27.92
C VAL A 87 25.64 -8.16 28.08
N ALA A 88 25.33 -7.10 28.80
CA ALA A 88 23.97 -6.64 28.99
C ALA A 88 23.34 -6.50 27.61
N VAL A 89 22.46 -7.44 27.25
CA VAL A 89 21.68 -7.34 26.03
C VAL A 89 20.88 -6.05 26.21
N PRO A 90 21.09 -5.02 25.37
CA PRO A 90 20.41 -3.75 25.55
C PRO A 90 18.91 -4.04 25.50
N ALA A 91 18.18 -3.63 26.53
CA ALA A 91 16.74 -3.71 26.53
C ALA A 91 16.24 -2.95 25.29
N VAL A 92 15.54 -3.66 24.41
CA VAL A 92 15.00 -3.07 23.18
C VAL A 92 13.87 -2.14 23.59
N ASP A 93 14.06 -0.85 23.35
CA ASP A 93 12.98 0.13 23.46
C ASP A 93 12.09 0.02 22.20
N GLU A 94 10.95 -0.63 22.37
CA GLU A 94 9.97 -0.83 21.31
C GLU A 94 9.50 0.49 20.71
N ALA A 95 9.32 1.54 21.52
CA ALA A 95 8.87 2.84 21.03
C ALA A 95 9.93 3.50 20.14
N ALA A 96 11.21 3.40 20.52
CA ALA A 96 12.32 3.87 19.68
C ALA A 96 12.43 3.08 18.37
N LEU A 97 12.18 1.76 18.40
CA LEU A 97 12.20 0.92 17.21
C LEU A 97 11.05 1.26 16.25
N VAL A 98 9.83 1.42 16.76
CA VAL A 98 8.68 1.83 15.96
C VAL A 98 8.92 3.20 15.31
N GLN A 99 9.41 4.18 16.08
CA GLN A 99 9.70 5.49 15.52
C GLN A 99 10.78 5.45 14.43
N ARG A 100 11.82 4.62 14.61
CA ARG A 100 12.85 4.43 13.58
C ARG A 100 12.29 3.79 12.33
N VAL A 101 11.47 2.75 12.48
CA VAL A 101 10.83 2.06 11.34
C VAL A 101 9.88 3.01 10.61
N LEU A 102 9.07 3.79 11.32
CA LEU A 102 8.18 4.77 10.70
C LEU A 102 8.95 5.88 9.98
N ALA A 103 10.04 6.37 10.57
CA ALA A 103 10.90 7.37 9.95
C ALA A 103 11.57 6.85 8.67
N GLU A 104 11.88 5.55 8.61
CA GLU A 104 12.45 4.92 7.42
C GLU A 104 11.40 4.59 6.35
N LEU A 105 10.23 4.09 6.77
CA LEU A 105 9.17 3.66 5.85
C LEU A 105 8.38 4.83 5.27
N GLY A 106 8.18 5.92 6.01
CA GLY A 106 7.40 7.08 5.57
C GLY A 106 7.85 7.59 4.19
N PRO A 107 9.12 8.02 4.03
CA PRO A 107 9.62 8.51 2.74
C PRO A 107 9.53 7.48 1.61
N ARG A 108 9.67 6.19 1.93
CA ARG A 108 9.58 5.11 0.94
C ARG A 108 8.14 4.89 0.47
N ILE A 109 7.18 4.94 1.39
CA ILE A 109 5.75 4.87 1.07
C ILE A 109 5.35 6.07 0.24
N ASP A 110 5.77 7.28 0.64
CA ASP A 110 5.46 8.52 -0.08
C ASP A 110 5.96 8.48 -1.53
N ALA A 111 7.21 8.07 -1.73
CA ALA A 111 7.78 7.94 -3.08
C ALA A 111 7.02 6.92 -3.95
N MET A 112 6.59 5.80 -3.36
CA MET A 112 5.80 4.80 -4.07
C MET A 112 4.40 5.33 -4.42
N LEU A 113 3.75 6.01 -3.48
CA LEU A 113 2.43 6.61 -3.70
C LEU A 113 2.49 7.71 -4.76
N GLU A 114 3.49 8.58 -4.73
CA GLU A 114 3.68 9.65 -5.71
C GLU A 114 3.88 9.06 -7.12
N ALA A 115 4.73 8.04 -7.25
CA ALA A 115 4.95 7.37 -8.53
C ALA A 115 3.65 6.72 -9.06
N ARG A 116 2.92 6.00 -8.21
CA ARG A 116 1.64 5.36 -8.59
C ARG A 116 0.56 6.36 -8.91
N LEU A 117 0.49 7.46 -8.17
CA LEU A 117 -0.44 8.54 -8.43
C LEU A 117 -0.17 9.18 -9.79
N ARG A 118 1.10 9.50 -10.09
CA ARG A 118 1.48 10.04 -11.41
C ARG A 118 1.14 9.07 -12.54
N GLU A 119 1.47 7.80 -12.38
CA GLU A 119 1.19 6.76 -13.38
C GLU A 119 -0.31 6.61 -13.63
N ALA A 120 -1.12 6.63 -12.57
CA ALA A 120 -2.57 6.52 -12.66
C ALA A 120 -3.24 7.78 -13.24
N LEU A 121 -2.76 8.98 -12.88
CA LEU A 121 -3.36 10.25 -13.30
C LEU A 121 -2.94 10.69 -14.71
N ALA A 122 -1.72 10.37 -15.15
CA ALA A 122 -1.20 10.75 -16.46
C ALA A 122 -2.19 10.47 -17.62
N PRO A 123 -2.76 9.26 -17.78
CA PRO A 123 -3.67 8.99 -18.89
C PRO A 123 -5.05 9.68 -18.73
N ALA A 124 -5.50 9.97 -17.50
CA ALA A 124 -6.74 10.72 -17.30
C ALA A 124 -6.57 12.20 -17.69
N LEU A 125 -5.46 12.81 -17.26
CA LEU A 125 -5.12 14.20 -17.60
C LEU A 125 -4.88 14.38 -19.09
N ALA A 126 -4.21 13.44 -19.76
CA ALA A 126 -4.00 13.47 -21.20
C ALA A 126 -5.35 13.50 -21.95
N ARG A 127 -6.27 12.59 -21.61
CA ARG A 127 -7.60 12.55 -22.24
C ARG A 127 -8.41 13.81 -21.99
N ALA A 128 -8.35 14.36 -20.79
CA ALA A 128 -9.03 15.61 -20.45
C ALA A 128 -8.47 16.78 -21.27
N ALA A 129 -7.14 16.91 -21.36
CA ALA A 129 -6.48 17.93 -22.16
C ALA A 129 -6.81 17.80 -23.65
N ASP A 130 -6.77 16.58 -24.20
CA ASP A 130 -7.13 16.32 -25.60
C ASP A 130 -8.59 16.70 -25.90
N GLY A 131 -9.50 16.43 -24.96
CA GLY A 131 -10.90 16.85 -25.04
C GLY A 131 -11.02 18.37 -25.11
N LEU A 132 -10.43 19.08 -24.15
CA LEU A 132 -10.44 20.55 -24.11
C LEU A 132 -9.85 21.18 -25.37
N ILE A 133 -8.75 20.63 -25.92
CA ILE A 133 -8.14 21.12 -27.15
C ILE A 133 -9.08 20.93 -28.34
N ARG A 134 -9.76 19.78 -28.41
CA ARG A 134 -10.73 19.50 -29.48
C ARG A 134 -11.91 20.44 -29.40
N ASP A 135 -12.47 20.63 -28.21
CA ASP A 135 -13.63 21.48 -27.98
C ASP A 135 -13.29 22.95 -28.31
N ALA A 136 -12.16 23.44 -27.80
CA ALA A 136 -11.68 24.78 -28.12
C ALA A 136 -11.46 24.96 -29.64
N ARG A 137 -10.90 23.97 -30.33
CA ARG A 137 -10.74 24.04 -31.80
C ARG A 137 -12.09 24.06 -32.52
N ALA A 138 -13.05 23.27 -32.06
CA ALA A 138 -14.38 23.20 -32.65
C ALA A 138 -15.14 24.53 -32.50
N GLU A 139 -14.92 25.27 -31.41
CA GLU A 139 -15.50 26.60 -31.19
C GLU A 139 -14.75 27.72 -31.91
N LEU A 140 -13.42 27.67 -31.92
CA LEU A 140 -12.59 28.75 -32.50
C LEU A 140 -12.60 28.76 -34.03
N LEU A 141 -12.67 27.60 -34.69
CA LEU A 141 -12.63 27.53 -36.16
C LEU A 141 -13.82 28.26 -36.84
N PRO A 142 -15.08 28.05 -36.41
CA PRO A 142 -16.21 28.82 -36.94
C PRO A 142 -16.07 30.31 -36.70
N ALA A 143 -15.71 30.73 -35.48
CA ALA A 143 -15.54 32.14 -35.13
C ALA A 143 -14.45 32.81 -35.99
N LEU A 144 -13.32 32.15 -36.20
CA LEU A 144 -12.28 32.63 -37.11
C LEU A 144 -12.78 32.67 -38.56
N GLY A 145 -13.54 31.67 -38.99
CA GLY A 145 -14.15 31.63 -40.32
C GLY A 145 -15.12 32.81 -40.56
N GLU A 146 -15.93 33.17 -39.57
CA GLU A 146 -16.83 34.31 -39.63
C GLU A 146 -16.08 35.64 -39.76
N ILE A 147 -15.06 35.85 -38.92
CA ILE A 147 -14.23 37.07 -38.97
C ILE A 147 -13.51 37.20 -40.32
N VAL A 148 -12.95 36.10 -40.82
CA VAL A 148 -12.29 36.08 -42.14
C VAL A 148 -13.31 36.34 -43.24
N GLY A 149 -14.50 35.73 -43.17
CA GLY A 149 -15.58 35.96 -44.11
C GLY A 149 -16.00 37.43 -44.17
N GLU A 150 -16.23 38.06 -43.00
CA GLU A 150 -16.57 39.47 -42.91
C GLU A 150 -15.46 40.38 -43.47
N ALA A 151 -14.20 40.08 -43.14
CA ALA A 151 -13.05 40.82 -43.64
C ALA A 151 -12.91 40.72 -45.17
N VAL A 152 -13.14 39.53 -45.75
CA VAL A 152 -13.12 39.31 -47.20
C VAL A 152 -14.27 40.05 -47.88
N SER A 153 -15.50 39.96 -47.36
CA SER A 153 -16.65 40.70 -47.90
C SER A 153 -16.40 42.21 -47.89
N ARG A 154 -15.90 42.76 -46.77
CA ARG A 154 -15.52 44.17 -46.68
C ARG A 154 -14.43 44.54 -47.67
N ALA A 155 -13.43 43.68 -47.90
CA ALA A 155 -12.35 43.95 -48.86
C ALA A 155 -12.85 43.99 -50.31
N LEU A 156 -13.85 43.18 -50.66
CA LEU A 156 -14.45 43.16 -51.99
C LEU A 156 -15.42 44.33 -52.24
N GLU A 157 -15.99 44.92 -51.19
CA GLU A 157 -16.82 46.12 -51.27
C GLU A 157 -16.01 47.41 -51.50
N VAL A 158 -14.71 47.42 -51.21
CA VAL A 158 -13.84 48.57 -51.46
C VAL A 158 -13.49 48.61 -52.96
N PRO A 159 -14.00 49.59 -53.74
CA PRO A 159 -13.70 49.67 -55.16
C PRO A 159 -12.21 49.95 -55.39
N PRO A 160 -11.60 49.37 -56.44
CA PRO A 160 -10.21 49.67 -56.78
C PRO A 160 -10.07 51.17 -57.10
N ARG A 161 -9.10 51.82 -56.46
CA ARG A 161 -8.75 53.23 -56.70
C ARG A 161 -8.00 53.42 -58.01
#